data_AF-A0A011P9V1-F1
#
_entry.id   AF-A0A011P9V1-F1
#
_cell.length_a   1.000
_cell.length_b   1.000
_cell.length_c   1.000
_cell.angle_alpha   90.00
_cell.angle_beta   90.00
_cell.angle_gamma   90.00
#
_symmetry.space_group_name_H-M   'P 1'
#
loop_
_entity.id
_entity.type
_entity.pdbx_description
1 polymer ?
#
loop_
_entity_poly.entity_id
_entity_poly.type
_entity_poly.pdbx_seq_one_letter_code
_entity_poly.pdbx_strand_id
1 'polypeptide(L)'
;MVEAVLEKVAAGSAAVSDTDVEIFWYMNRQRFRLGETRVLRHLLVTINDGLAGNERQAARARIDAIHARLRKEPQRFAEQALKHSECPTAIHGGLLGRVPRGRLYPQLDAVAFSLAEGMLSEVIESELGYHLVRCEAIQRERLLSLAEARQTIREHLEGQQQALCQKAWIRALRRQGAERSPDANRR
;
A
#
# COMPACT_ATOMS: atom_id res chain seq x y z
N MET A 1 -26.56 23.04 10.07
CA MET A 1 -28.01 23.02 9.69
C MET A 1 -28.24 22.39 8.32
N VAL A 2 -27.45 22.71 7.29
CA VAL A 2 -27.55 22.10 5.94
C VAL A 2 -27.17 20.60 5.95
N GLU A 3 -26.12 20.23 6.70
CA GLU A 3 -25.68 18.83 6.85
C GLU A 3 -26.78 17.92 7.42
N ALA A 4 -27.43 18.33 8.52
CA ALA A 4 -28.52 17.58 9.15
C ALA A 4 -29.72 17.33 8.21
N VAL A 5 -29.97 18.22 7.25
CA VAL A 5 -31.03 18.04 6.24
C VAL A 5 -30.60 17.07 5.15
N LEU A 6 -29.34 17.16 4.69
CA LEU A 6 -28.78 16.21 3.72
C LEU A 6 -28.68 14.79 4.28
N GLU A 7 -28.40 14.66 5.57
CA GLU A 7 -28.36 13.39 6.30
C GLU A 7 -29.76 12.76 6.39
N LYS A 8 -30.78 13.57 6.73
CA LYS A 8 -32.18 13.13 6.79
C LYS A 8 -32.77 12.72 5.43
N VAL A 9 -32.30 13.32 4.34
CA VAL A 9 -32.68 12.96 2.96
C VAL A 9 -31.96 11.68 2.50
N ALA A 10 -30.68 11.53 2.85
CA ALA A 10 -29.91 10.31 2.57
C ALA A 10 -30.48 9.06 3.27
N ALA A 11 -31.05 9.24 4.47
CA ALA A 11 -31.74 8.19 5.22
C ALA A 11 -33.02 7.63 4.54
N GLY A 12 -33.51 8.27 3.47
CA GLY A 12 -34.62 7.78 2.65
C GLY A 12 -34.22 6.94 1.43
N SER A 13 -32.92 6.63 1.26
CA SER A 13 -32.42 5.76 0.20
C SER A 13 -32.84 4.29 0.44
N ALA A 14 -33.00 3.53 -0.65
CA ALA A 14 -33.29 2.10 -0.54
C ALA A 14 -32.12 1.37 0.14
N ALA A 15 -32.41 0.52 1.12
CA ALA A 15 -31.35 -0.23 1.80
C ALA A 15 -30.61 -1.13 0.79
N VAL A 16 -29.27 -1.14 0.85
CA VAL A 16 -28.45 -2.07 0.06
C VAL A 16 -28.78 -3.49 0.48
N SER A 17 -29.25 -4.31 -0.46
CA SER A 17 -29.55 -5.71 -0.19
C SER A 17 -28.28 -6.57 -0.21
N ASP A 18 -28.33 -7.75 0.40
CA ASP A 18 -27.23 -8.72 0.30
C ASP A 18 -26.97 -9.16 -1.14
N THR A 19 -28.03 -9.24 -1.96
CA THR A 19 -27.92 -9.53 -3.39
C THR A 19 -27.11 -8.47 -4.12
N ASP A 20 -27.28 -7.18 -3.78
CA ASP A 20 -26.51 -6.09 -4.40
C ASP A 20 -25.02 -6.19 -4.07
N VAL A 21 -24.69 -6.55 -2.82
CA VAL A 21 -23.31 -6.81 -2.39
C VAL A 21 -22.71 -7.97 -3.16
N GLU A 22 -23.46 -9.07 -3.31
CA GLU A 22 -23.03 -10.26 -4.05
C GLU A 22 -22.77 -9.94 -5.52
N ILE A 23 -23.72 -9.31 -6.20
CA ILE A 23 -23.58 -8.86 -7.59
C ILE A 23 -22.36 -7.96 -7.73
N PHE A 24 -22.20 -6.98 -6.84
CA PHE A 24 -21.06 -6.08 -6.89
C PHE A 24 -19.73 -6.83 -6.76
N TRP A 25 -19.62 -7.76 -5.81
CA TRP A 25 -18.42 -8.57 -5.63
C TRP A 25 -18.10 -9.39 -6.90
N TYR A 26 -19.09 -10.09 -7.46
CA TYR A 26 -18.92 -10.90 -8.68
C TYR A 26 -18.51 -10.07 -9.89
N MET A 27 -19.13 -8.90 -10.08
CA MET A 27 -18.84 -8.02 -11.21
C MET A 27 -17.52 -7.28 -11.05
N ASN A 28 -17.00 -7.14 -9.83
CA ASN A 28 -15.79 -6.39 -9.51
C ASN A 28 -14.64 -7.25 -8.95
N ARG A 29 -14.63 -8.57 -9.18
CA ARG A 29 -13.63 -9.50 -8.57
C ARG A 29 -12.18 -9.04 -8.72
N GLN A 30 -11.81 -8.38 -9.81
CA GLN A 30 -10.46 -7.86 -10.01
C GLN A 30 -10.05 -6.83 -8.95
N ARG A 31 -10.99 -6.01 -8.47
CA ARG A 31 -10.75 -4.97 -7.44
C ARG A 31 -10.47 -5.57 -6.05
N PHE A 32 -10.80 -6.85 -5.87
CA PHE A 32 -10.62 -7.58 -4.61
C PHE A 32 -9.40 -8.51 -4.64
N ARG A 33 -8.60 -8.48 -5.71
CA ARG A 33 -7.30 -9.15 -5.71
C ARG A 33 -6.32 -8.34 -4.89
N LEU A 34 -5.82 -8.96 -3.83
CA LEU A 34 -4.64 -8.48 -3.12
C LEU A 34 -3.42 -9.02 -3.85
N GLY A 35 -2.56 -8.13 -4.34
CA GLY A 35 -1.28 -8.51 -4.93
C GLY A 35 -0.34 -9.14 -3.89
N GLU A 36 0.67 -9.86 -4.38
CA GLU A 36 1.72 -10.40 -3.52
C GLU A 36 2.46 -9.26 -2.80
N THR A 37 2.68 -9.44 -1.50
CA THR A 37 3.53 -8.55 -0.69
C THR A 37 4.50 -9.37 0.14
N ARG A 38 5.64 -8.77 0.48
CA ARG A 38 6.67 -9.43 1.31
C ARG A 38 7.07 -8.55 2.47
N VAL A 39 7.25 -9.16 3.64
CA VAL A 39 7.92 -8.49 4.75
C VAL A 39 9.43 -8.62 4.52
N LEU A 40 10.12 -7.50 4.38
CA LEU A 40 11.53 -7.48 4.01
C LEU A 40 12.38 -6.74 5.04
N ARG A 41 13.62 -7.20 5.20
CA ARG A 41 14.71 -6.39 5.77
C ARG A 41 15.74 -6.05 4.72
N HIS A 42 16.34 -4.88 4.86
CA HIS A 42 17.31 -4.33 3.94
C HIS A 42 18.52 -3.76 4.69
N LEU A 43 19.70 -3.97 4.10
CA LEU A 43 20.98 -3.41 4.54
C LEU A 43 21.66 -2.79 3.32
N LEU A 44 22.20 -1.59 3.49
CA LEU A 44 22.91 -0.83 2.46
C LEU A 44 24.30 -0.43 2.94
N VAL A 45 25.31 -0.66 2.12
CA VAL A 45 26.62 -0.01 2.21
C VAL A 45 26.79 0.80 0.93
N THR A 46 26.86 2.12 1.06
CA THR A 46 26.96 3.05 -0.07
C THR A 46 28.33 3.01 -0.72
N ILE A 47 28.36 3.32 -2.02
CA ILE A 47 29.60 3.58 -2.74
C ILE A 47 29.74 5.11 -2.87
N ASN A 48 30.81 5.66 -2.30
CA ASN A 48 31.12 7.08 -2.36
C ASN A 48 32.64 7.28 -2.25
N ASP A 49 33.28 7.62 -3.37
CA ASP A 49 34.73 7.81 -3.42
C ASP A 49 35.21 9.06 -2.64
N GLY A 50 34.30 9.96 -2.24
CA GLY A 50 34.58 11.10 -1.38
C GLY A 50 34.55 10.79 0.12
N LEU A 51 34.18 9.56 0.51
CA LEU A 51 34.08 9.11 1.90
C LEU A 51 35.01 7.92 2.13
N ALA A 52 35.99 8.08 3.00
CA ALA A 52 36.94 7.02 3.35
C ALA A 52 36.22 5.78 3.88
N GLY A 53 36.51 4.61 3.30
CA GLY A 53 35.88 3.34 3.65
C GLY A 53 34.57 3.04 2.89
N ASN A 54 34.14 3.94 2.01
CA ASN A 54 33.00 3.77 1.11
C ASN A 54 33.44 3.80 -0.37
N GLU A 55 34.74 3.77 -0.66
CA GLU A 55 35.23 3.50 -2.01
C GLU A 55 34.72 2.13 -2.45
N ARG A 56 34.46 1.95 -3.76
CA ARG A 56 33.81 0.74 -4.28
C ARG A 56 34.39 -0.57 -3.74
N GLN A 57 35.71 -0.71 -3.70
CA GLN A 57 36.36 -1.93 -3.20
C GLN A 57 36.19 -2.12 -1.69
N ALA A 58 36.29 -1.05 -0.91
CA ALA A 58 36.12 -1.09 0.54
C ALA A 58 34.65 -1.39 0.93
N ALA A 59 33.70 -0.72 0.25
CA ALA A 59 32.27 -0.98 0.39
C ALA A 59 31.94 -2.45 0.05
N ARG A 60 32.53 -2.98 -1.02
CA ARG A 60 32.36 -4.38 -1.42
C ARG A 60 32.89 -5.36 -0.37
N ALA A 61 34.11 -5.14 0.13
CA ALA A 61 34.70 -5.98 1.17
C ALA A 61 33.85 -5.98 2.46
N ARG A 62 33.29 -4.81 2.84
CA ARG A 62 32.41 -4.67 4.00
C ARG A 62 31.13 -5.46 3.83
N ILE A 63 30.41 -5.30 2.71
CA ILE A 63 29.14 -6.00 2.49
C ILE A 63 29.35 -7.52 2.38
N ASP A 64 30.45 -7.97 1.76
CA ASP A 64 30.77 -9.39 1.64
C ASP A 64 31.05 -10.02 3.03
N ALA A 65 31.75 -9.29 3.90
CA ALA A 65 31.99 -9.73 5.27
C ALA A 65 30.69 -9.80 6.09
N ILE A 66 29.78 -8.83 5.92
CA ILE A 66 28.45 -8.83 6.53
C ILE A 66 27.64 -10.02 6.01
N HIS A 67 27.63 -10.22 4.70
CA HIS A 67 26.92 -11.32 4.05
C HIS A 67 27.41 -12.68 4.57
N ALA A 68 28.73 -12.89 4.68
CA ALA A 68 29.31 -14.10 5.22
C ALA A 68 28.87 -14.38 6.68
N ARG A 69 28.74 -13.33 7.51
CA ARG A 69 28.20 -13.46 8.88
C ARG A 69 26.71 -13.83 8.85
N LEU A 70 25.92 -13.15 8.02
CA LEU A 70 24.49 -13.37 7.93
C LEU A 70 24.10 -14.71 7.29
N ARG A 71 24.95 -15.29 6.44
CA ARG A 71 24.75 -16.67 5.97
C ARG A 71 24.86 -17.70 7.08
N LYS A 72 25.68 -17.43 8.10
CA LYS A 72 25.85 -18.31 9.27
C LYS A 72 24.79 -18.04 10.34
N GLU A 73 24.46 -16.77 10.56
CA GLU A 73 23.53 -16.33 11.60
C GLU A 73 22.50 -15.31 11.05
N PRO A 74 21.52 -15.75 10.23
CA PRO A 74 20.58 -14.84 9.59
C PRO A 74 19.71 -14.04 10.57
N GLN A 75 19.46 -14.58 11.76
CA GLN A 75 18.73 -13.94 12.85
C GLN A 75 19.40 -12.65 13.34
N ARG A 76 20.70 -12.46 13.07
CA ARG A 76 21.46 -11.27 13.45
C ARG A 76 21.37 -10.14 12.42
N PHE A 77 20.47 -10.26 11.44
CA PHE A 77 20.27 -9.22 10.42
C PHE A 77 20.03 -7.84 11.03
N ALA A 78 19.14 -7.74 12.02
CA ALA A 78 18.84 -6.47 12.66
C ALA A 78 20.07 -5.85 13.34
N GLU A 79 20.92 -6.65 13.98
CA GLU A 79 22.17 -6.19 14.59
C GLU A 79 23.17 -5.71 13.54
N GLN A 80 23.36 -6.48 12.46
CA GLN A 80 24.26 -6.09 11.36
C GLN A 80 23.76 -4.83 10.66
N ALA A 81 22.44 -4.69 10.46
CA ALA A 81 21.85 -3.51 9.87
C ALA A 81 22.07 -2.28 10.75
N LEU A 82 21.81 -2.39 12.06
CA LEU A 82 22.04 -1.29 13.00
C LEU A 82 23.50 -0.83 13.02
N LYS A 83 24.46 -1.76 12.94
CA LYS A 83 25.90 -1.46 13.03
C LYS A 83 26.52 -0.95 11.75
N HIS A 84 26.01 -1.38 10.60
CA HIS A 84 26.73 -1.21 9.34
C HIS A 84 25.92 -0.60 8.21
N SER A 85 24.59 -0.57 8.34
CA SER A 85 23.75 -0.06 7.26
C SER A 85 23.71 1.45 7.25
N GLU A 86 23.78 2.01 6.06
CA GLU A 86 23.64 3.45 5.77
C GLU A 86 22.23 3.78 5.25
N CYS A 87 21.27 2.88 5.46
CA CYS A 87 19.85 3.07 5.14
C CYS A 87 19.12 3.60 6.37
N PRO A 88 18.16 4.54 6.26
CA PRO A 88 17.39 5.03 7.41
C PRO A 88 16.69 3.94 8.21
N THR A 89 16.36 2.80 7.59
CA THR A 89 15.73 1.66 8.27
C THR A 89 16.68 0.91 9.21
N ALA A 90 17.99 1.22 9.21
CA ALA A 90 18.98 0.61 10.09
C ALA A 90 18.58 0.65 11.57
N ILE A 91 18.02 1.78 12.03
CA ILE A 91 17.54 1.97 13.41
C ILE A 91 16.39 1.02 13.79
N HIS A 92 15.68 0.49 12.79
CA HIS A 92 14.62 -0.50 12.93
C HIS A 92 15.09 -1.90 12.51
N GLY A 93 16.41 -2.15 12.56
CA GLY A 93 17.02 -3.41 12.17
C GLY A 93 16.83 -3.73 10.68
N GLY A 94 16.82 -2.69 9.84
CA GLY A 94 16.65 -2.79 8.39
C GLY A 94 15.20 -3.07 7.94
N LEU A 95 14.21 -3.03 8.82
CA LEU A 95 12.83 -3.42 8.48
C LEU A 95 12.18 -2.45 7.49
N LEU A 96 11.77 -2.95 6.33
CA LEU A 96 10.97 -2.21 5.33
C LEU A 96 9.46 -2.38 5.54
N GLY A 97 9.03 -3.35 6.35
CA GLY A 97 7.63 -3.71 6.51
C GLY A 97 7.11 -4.50 5.30
N ARG A 98 5.78 -4.42 5.04
CA ARG A 98 5.17 -5.10 3.88
C ARG A 98 5.39 -4.28 2.61
N VAL A 99 6.10 -4.88 1.66
CA VAL A 99 6.46 -4.27 0.39
C VAL A 99 5.70 -4.99 -0.73
N PRO A 100 4.85 -4.29 -1.51
CA PRO A 100 4.31 -4.83 -2.75
C PRO A 100 5.34 -4.76 -3.87
N ARG A 101 5.16 -5.61 -4.89
CA ARG A 101 6.05 -5.67 -6.05
C ARG A 101 6.09 -4.34 -6.80
N GLY A 102 7.26 -3.99 -7.34
CA GLY A 102 7.49 -2.74 -8.07
C GLY A 102 7.66 -1.50 -7.18
N ARG A 103 7.87 -1.66 -5.87
CA ARG A 103 8.14 -0.53 -4.96
C ARG A 103 9.62 -0.28 -4.69
N LEU A 104 10.47 -1.28 -4.89
CA LEU A 104 11.92 -1.15 -4.74
C LEU A 104 12.57 -0.82 -6.10
N TYR A 105 13.85 -0.46 -6.07
CA TYR A 105 14.66 -0.40 -7.28
C TYR A 105 14.59 -1.73 -8.04
N PRO A 106 14.55 -1.73 -9.40
CA PRO A 106 14.30 -2.94 -10.18
C PRO A 106 15.18 -4.15 -9.82
N GLN A 107 16.47 -3.92 -9.56
CA GLN A 107 17.43 -4.96 -9.18
C GLN A 107 17.09 -5.57 -7.80
N LEU A 108 16.70 -4.72 -6.85
CA LEU A 108 16.29 -5.15 -5.51
C LEU A 108 14.93 -5.83 -5.53
N ASP A 109 13.97 -5.30 -6.29
CA ASP A 109 12.61 -5.85 -6.40
C ASP A 109 12.65 -7.26 -7.00
N ALA A 110 13.39 -7.44 -8.10
CA ALA A 110 13.54 -8.73 -8.75
C ALA A 110 14.10 -9.81 -7.81
N VAL A 111 15.12 -9.47 -7.02
CA VAL A 111 15.71 -10.40 -6.05
C VAL A 111 14.81 -10.59 -4.84
N ALA A 112 14.26 -9.52 -4.27
CA ALA A 112 13.39 -9.59 -3.10
C ALA A 112 12.17 -10.49 -3.35
N PHE A 113 11.61 -10.47 -4.57
CA PHE A 113 10.49 -11.30 -5.00
C PHE A 113 10.87 -12.70 -5.51
N SER A 114 12.16 -13.02 -5.63
CA SER A 114 12.62 -14.38 -5.92
C SER A 114 12.98 -15.19 -4.66
N LEU A 115 13.21 -14.52 -3.52
CA LEU A 115 13.56 -15.18 -2.26
C LEU A 115 12.43 -16.08 -1.72
N ALA A 116 12.78 -17.17 -1.04
CA ALA A 116 11.80 -17.85 -0.19
C ALA A 116 11.70 -17.14 1.17
N GLU A 117 10.64 -17.42 1.92
CA GLU A 117 10.49 -16.94 3.29
C GLU A 117 11.68 -17.42 4.14
N GLY A 118 12.24 -16.52 4.95
CA GLY A 118 13.42 -16.77 5.76
C GLY A 118 14.75 -16.73 5.00
N MET A 119 14.77 -16.45 3.69
CA MET A 119 16.00 -16.43 2.90
C MET A 119 16.67 -15.06 2.85
N LEU A 120 17.99 -15.09 2.73
CA LEU A 120 18.86 -13.94 2.50
C LEU A 120 19.29 -13.92 1.03
N SER A 121 19.37 -12.73 0.43
CA SER A 121 19.89 -12.53 -0.91
C SER A 121 21.41 -12.65 -0.97
N GLU A 122 21.92 -12.91 -2.18
CA GLU A 122 23.30 -12.54 -2.51
C GLU A 122 23.46 -11.00 -2.49
N VAL A 123 24.71 -10.53 -2.60
CA VAL A 123 25.00 -9.08 -2.66
C VAL A 123 24.47 -8.51 -3.97
N ILE A 124 23.65 -7.47 -3.86
CA ILE A 124 23.03 -6.78 -5.00
C ILE A 124 23.73 -5.43 -5.17
N GLU A 125 24.12 -5.08 -6.39
CA GLU A 125 24.68 -3.76 -6.71
C GLU A 125 23.62 -2.85 -7.31
N SER A 126 23.61 -1.59 -6.89
CA SER A 126 22.84 -0.51 -7.50
C SER A 126 23.69 0.77 -7.57
N GLU A 127 23.12 1.83 -8.13
CA GLU A 127 23.75 3.16 -8.19
C GLU A 127 24.10 3.73 -6.80
N LEU A 128 23.39 3.33 -5.75
CA LEU A 128 23.66 3.79 -4.39
C LEU A 128 24.80 3.02 -3.72
N GLY A 129 25.00 1.75 -4.10
CA GLY A 129 26.00 0.88 -3.52
C GLY A 129 25.57 -0.57 -3.47
N TYR A 130 25.95 -1.26 -2.40
CA TYR A 130 25.71 -2.68 -2.21
C TYR A 130 24.63 -2.97 -1.19
N HIS A 131 23.77 -3.92 -1.52
CA HIS A 131 22.56 -4.22 -0.78
C HIS A 131 22.49 -5.70 -0.40
N LEU A 132 21.93 -5.96 0.77
CA LEU A 132 21.44 -7.28 1.17
C LEU A 132 19.96 -7.16 1.52
N VAL A 133 19.18 -8.14 1.09
CA VAL A 133 17.75 -8.23 1.38
C VAL A 133 17.45 -9.58 2.02
N ARG A 134 16.65 -9.57 3.08
CA ARG A 134 16.11 -10.78 3.71
C ARG A 134 14.60 -10.77 3.61
N CYS A 135 14.01 -11.89 3.20
CA CYS A 135 12.57 -12.08 3.24
C CYS A 135 12.15 -12.71 4.57
N GLU A 136 11.32 -12.02 5.33
CA GLU A 136 10.82 -12.49 6.62
C GLU A 136 9.47 -13.19 6.50
N ALA A 137 8.60 -12.73 5.59
CA ALA A 137 7.30 -13.34 5.36
C ALA A 137 6.81 -13.08 3.93
N ILE A 138 6.08 -14.04 3.34
CA ILE A 138 5.45 -13.90 2.03
C ILE A 138 3.92 -13.95 2.16
N GLN A 139 3.26 -12.85 1.80
CA GLN A 139 1.83 -12.82 1.58
C GLN A 139 1.55 -13.00 0.10
N ARG A 140 1.12 -14.20 -0.29
CA ARG A 140 0.78 -14.52 -1.68
C ARG A 140 -0.41 -13.72 -2.17
N GLU A 141 -0.45 -13.53 -3.49
CA GLU A 141 -1.64 -13.00 -4.17
C GLU A 141 -2.86 -13.84 -3.79
N ARG A 142 -3.95 -13.16 -3.43
CA ARG A 142 -5.22 -13.84 -3.17
C ARG A 142 -6.39 -12.93 -3.51
N LEU A 143 -7.51 -13.55 -3.84
CA LEU A 143 -8.78 -12.86 -3.95
C LEU A 143 -9.43 -12.80 -2.56
N LEU A 144 -9.83 -11.60 -2.12
CA LEU A 144 -10.67 -11.48 -0.93
C LEU A 144 -12.01 -12.18 -1.17
N SER A 145 -12.41 -13.01 -0.22
CA SER A 145 -13.72 -13.65 -0.23
C SER A 145 -14.84 -12.61 -0.12
N LEU A 146 -16.04 -12.98 -0.58
CA LEU A 146 -17.22 -12.16 -0.36
C LEU A 146 -17.41 -11.83 1.12
N ALA A 147 -17.18 -12.79 2.02
CA ALA A 147 -17.32 -12.57 3.46
C ALA A 147 -16.37 -11.48 3.98
N GLU A 148 -15.11 -11.49 3.56
CA GLU A 148 -14.12 -10.47 3.93
C GLU A 148 -14.45 -9.10 3.34
N ALA A 149 -15.00 -9.05 2.12
CA ALA A 149 -15.29 -7.80 1.41
C ALA A 149 -16.70 -7.24 1.70
N ARG A 150 -17.61 -8.03 2.27
CA ARG A 150 -19.05 -7.74 2.39
C ARG A 150 -19.32 -6.38 3.05
N GLN A 151 -18.69 -6.12 4.18
CA GLN A 151 -18.91 -4.87 4.92
C GLN A 151 -18.42 -3.65 4.13
N THR A 152 -17.21 -3.71 3.59
CA THR A 152 -16.65 -2.62 2.78
C THR A 152 -17.45 -2.36 1.50
N ILE A 153 -17.95 -3.41 0.85
CA ILE A 153 -18.83 -3.28 -0.32
C ILE A 153 -20.14 -2.62 0.06
N ARG A 154 -20.76 -3.06 1.17
CA ARG A 154 -22.02 -2.49 1.63
C ARG A 154 -21.88 -0.99 1.92
N GLU A 155 -20.86 -0.61 2.69
CA GLU A 155 -20.56 0.80 2.99
C GLU A 155 -20.33 1.62 1.70
N HIS A 156 -19.63 1.04 0.72
CA HIS A 156 -19.42 1.67 -0.59
C HIS A 156 -20.74 1.91 -1.33
N LEU A 157 -21.60 0.90 -1.42
CA LEU A 157 -22.88 0.98 -2.11
C LEU A 157 -23.86 1.91 -1.39
N GLU A 158 -23.90 1.88 -0.06
CA GLU A 158 -24.73 2.78 0.75
C GLU A 158 -24.29 4.24 0.52
N GLY A 159 -22.97 4.51 0.58
CA GLY A 159 -22.44 5.84 0.28
C GLY A 159 -22.78 6.33 -1.14
N GLN A 160 -22.75 5.43 -2.14
CA GLN A 160 -23.17 5.75 -3.50
C GLN A 160 -24.67 6.09 -3.58
N GLN A 161 -25.54 5.30 -2.95
CA GLN A 161 -26.98 5.55 -2.94
C GLN A 161 -27.33 6.86 -2.24
N GLN A 162 -26.74 7.13 -1.07
CA GLN A 162 -26.94 8.37 -0.33
C GLN A 162 -26.53 9.58 -1.17
N ALA A 163 -25.37 9.52 -1.85
CA ALA A 163 -24.91 10.59 -2.72
C ALA A 163 -25.85 10.83 -3.91
N LEU A 164 -26.45 9.78 -4.47
CA LEU A 164 -27.45 9.91 -5.54
C LEU A 164 -28.74 10.58 -5.05
N CYS A 165 -29.26 10.16 -3.89
CA CYS A 165 -30.45 10.77 -3.27
C CYS A 165 -30.23 12.26 -2.96
N GLN A 166 -29.09 12.61 -2.36
CA GLN A 166 -28.74 14.01 -2.09
C GLN A 166 -28.67 14.84 -3.37
N LYS A 167 -28.03 14.34 -4.44
CA LYS A 167 -27.96 15.03 -5.74
C LYS A 167 -29.34 15.23 -6.35
N ALA A 168 -30.20 14.21 -6.30
CA ALA A 168 -31.57 14.28 -6.81
C ALA A 168 -32.40 15.33 -6.06
N TRP A 169 -32.28 15.35 -4.73
CA TRP A 169 -32.97 16.32 -3.87
C TRP A 169 -32.51 17.76 -4.11
N ILE A 170 -31.20 18.01 -4.18
CA ILE A 170 -30.65 19.35 -4.51
C ILE A 170 -31.17 19.82 -5.87
N ARG A 171 -31.21 18.92 -6.88
CA ARG A 171 -31.75 19.24 -8.20
C ARG A 171 -33.23 19.60 -8.14
N ALA A 172 -34.03 18.89 -7.34
CA ALA A 172 -35.44 19.19 -7.15
C ALA A 172 -35.65 20.56 -6.47
N LEU A 173 -34.87 20.89 -5.44
CA LEU A 173 -34.92 22.20 -4.77
C LEU A 173 -34.61 23.35 -5.73
N ARG A 174 -33.57 23.20 -6.56
CA ARG A 174 -33.20 24.22 -7.56
C ARG A 174 -34.33 24.44 -8.56
N ARG A 175 -35.03 23.39 -8.96
CA ARG A 175 -36.16 23.46 -9.90
C ARG A 175 -37.36 24.16 -9.28
N GLN A 176 -37.72 23.80 -8.04
CA GLN A 176 -38.81 24.46 -7.29
C GLN A 176 -38.51 25.95 -7.00
N GLY A 177 -37.24 26.30 -6.73
CA GLY A 177 -36.82 27.69 -6.58
C GLY A 177 -36.92 28.50 -7.87
N ALA A 178 -36.61 27.89 -9.02
CA ALA A 178 -36.78 28.53 -10.33
C ALA A 178 -38.26 28.70 -10.73
N GLU A 179 -39.11 27.72 -10.42
CA GLU A 179 -40.56 27.77 -10.69
C GLU A 179 -41.31 28.75 -9.78
N ARG A 180 -40.77 29.05 -8.58
CA ARG A 180 -41.32 30.06 -7.64
C ARG A 180 -40.86 31.49 -7.92
N SER A 181 -40.01 31.72 -8.92
CA SER A 181 -39.57 33.05 -9.34
C SER A 181 -40.10 33.50 -10.72
N PRO A 182 -41.41 33.47 -11.02
CA PRO A 182 -41.96 34.28 -12.09
C PRO A 182 -42.29 35.68 -11.57
N ASP A 183 -41.59 36.70 -12.10
CA ASP A 183 -41.84 38.14 -11.89
C ASP A 183 -41.76 38.67 -10.44
N ALA A 184 -40.54 38.94 -9.98
CA ALA A 184 -40.32 40.12 -9.15
C ALA A 184 -40.27 41.37 -10.05
N ASN A 185 -41.46 41.90 -10.34
CA ASN A 185 -41.72 43.30 -10.67
C ASN A 185 -41.33 43.80 -12.09
N ARG A 186 -42.16 43.45 -13.09
CA ARG A 186 -42.58 44.45 -14.10
C ARG A 186 -43.41 45.52 -13.41
N ARG A 187 -42.85 46.70 -13.18
CA ARG A 187 -43.56 47.99 -13.14
C ARG A 187 -42.66 49.09 -13.66
#